data_AF-A0A2T6VQN1-F1
#
_entry.id   AF-A0A2T6VQN1-F1
#
_cell.length_a   1.000
_cell.length_b   1.000
_cell.length_c   1.000
_cell.angle_alpha   90.00
_cell.angle_beta   90.00
_cell.angle_gamma   90.00
#
_symmetry.space_group_name_H-M   'P 1'
#
loop_
_entity.id
_entity.type
_entity.pdbx_description
1 polymer ?
#
loop_
_entity_poly.entity_id
_entity_poly.type
_entity_poly.pdbx_seq_one_letter_code
_entity_poly.pdbx_strand_id
1 'polypeptide(L)' 'SIEEAEIIVAKNRNGATGTVYTRFNAPFTRYEDMPIDSHLEEGQETKFEIPTT' A
#
# COMPACT_ATOMS: atom_id res chain seq x y z
N SER A 1 16.85 -8.70 4.36
CA SER A 1 15.55 -9.08 4.94
C SER A 1 14.45 -8.61 4.00
N ILE A 2 13.30 -9.28 4.05
CA ILE A 2 12.04 -8.72 3.54
C ILE A 2 11.35 -8.06 4.73
N GLU A 3 10.90 -6.82 4.56
CA GLU A 3 10.31 -5.97 5.60
C GLU A 3 8.95 -5.45 5.14
N GLU A 4 8.05 -5.16 6.07
CA GLU A 4 6.79 -4.48 5.74
C GLU A 4 7.04 -3.01 5.44
N ALA A 5 6.28 -2.47 4.48
CA ALA A 5 6.36 -1.07 4.10
C ALA A 5 5.02 -0.52 3.60
N GLU A 6 4.92 0.81 3.55
CA GLU A 6 3.72 1.53 3.15
C GLU A 6 4.03 2.55 2.05
N ILE A 7 3.14 2.65 1.06
CA ILE A 7 3.10 3.71 0.06
C ILE A 7 1.87 4.57 0.34
N ILE A 8 2.11 5.81 0.80
CA ILE A 8 1.05 6.76 1.13
C ILE A 8 0.70 7.60 -0.11
N VAL A 9 -0.49 7.40 -0.65
CA VAL A 9 -1.08 8.25 -1.68
C VAL A 9 -1.68 9.48 -1.01
N ALA A 10 -0.80 10.42 -0.64
CA ALA A 10 -1.19 11.61 0.11
C ALA A 10 -2.03 12.62 -0.70
N LYS A 11 -1.93 12.60 -2.03
CA LYS A 11 -2.73 13.46 -2.91
C LYS A 11 -3.06 12.73 -4.21
N ASN A 12 -4.35 12.64 -4.49
CA ASN A 12 -4.87 12.16 -5.76
C ASN A 12 -5.90 13.19 -6.24
N ARG A 13 -5.56 13.95 -7.30
CA ARG A 13 -6.26 15.21 -7.66
C ARG A 13 -7.78 15.05 -7.84
N ASN A 14 -8.23 13.88 -8.28
CA ASN A 14 -9.63 13.56 -8.59
C ASN A 14 -10.02 12.14 -8.17
N GLY A 15 -9.20 11.51 -7.32
CA GLY A 15 -9.41 10.13 -6.90
C GLY A 15 -9.20 9.98 -5.40
N ALA A 16 -9.27 8.75 -4.93
CA ALA A 16 -9.08 8.48 -3.52
C ALA A 16 -7.63 8.69 -3.08
N THR A 17 -7.47 9.22 -1.88
CA THR A 17 -6.22 9.15 -1.11
C THR A 17 -6.21 7.86 -0.29
N GLY A 18 -5.05 7.39 0.13
CA GLY A 18 -4.98 6.14 0.88
C GLY A 18 -3.57 5.65 1.13
N THR A 19 -3.48 4.48 1.74
CA THR A 19 -2.22 3.79 2.00
C THR A 19 -2.25 2.42 1.34
N VAL A 20 -1.20 2.09 0.60
CA VAL A 20 -0.97 0.79 -0.02
C VAL A 20 0.12 0.08 0.78
N TYR A 21 -0.19 -1.09 1.31
CA TYR A 21 0.77 -1.95 2.00
C TYR A 21 1.56 -2.78 0.99
N THR A 22 2.87 -2.91 1.21
CA THR A 22 3.80 -3.63 0.34
C THR A 22 4.96 -4.21 1.16
N ARG A 23 5.84 -4.98 0.51
CA ARG A 23 7.05 -5.52 1.09
C ARG A 23 8.28 -4.84 0.50
N PHE A 24 9.20 -4.46 1.37
CA PHE A 24 10.50 -3.89 1.01
C PHE A 24 11.60 -4.96 1.10
N ASN A 25 12.25 -5.21 -0.03
CA ASN A 25 13.38 -6.11 -0.15
C ASN A 25 14.69 -5.33 0.00
N ALA A 26 15.17 -5.20 1.24
CA ALA A 26 16.25 -4.30 1.62
C ALA A 26 17.57 -4.51 0.83
N PRO A 27 18.04 -5.76 0.60
CA PRO A 27 19.26 -6.01 -0.17
C PRO A 27 19.24 -5.47 -1.60
N PHE A 28 18.05 -5.34 -2.19
CA PHE A 28 17.88 -4.85 -3.57
C PHE A 28 17.25 -3.45 -3.62
N THR A 29 16.95 -2.82 -2.47
CA THR A 29 16.24 -1.54 -2.37
C THR A 29 14.99 -1.54 -3.27
N ARG A 30 14.18 -2.60 -3.17
CA ARG A 30 13.07 -2.86 -4.09
C ARG A 30 11.78 -3.10 -3.35
N TYR A 31 10.71 -2.44 -3.78
CA TYR A 31 9.34 -2.80 -3.39
C TYR A 31 8.83 -3.93 -4.27
N GLU A 32 8.21 -4.93 -3.66
CA GLU A 32 7.63 -6.08 -4.37
C GLU A 32 6.18 -5.77 -4.77
N ASP A 33 5.83 -6.08 -6.03
CA ASP A 33 4.46 -5.98 -6.50
C ASP A 33 3.66 -7.16 -5.92
N MET A 34 2.59 -6.84 -5.18
CA MET A 34 1.74 -7.84 -4.53
C MET A 34 0.27 -7.46 -4.73
N PRO A 35 -0.56 -8.35 -5.29
CA PRO A 35 -1.99 -8.11 -5.38
C PRO A 35 -2.60 -8.01 -3.97
N ILE A 36 -3.59 -7.14 -3.81
CA ILE A 36 -4.24 -6.85 -2.52
C ILE A 36 -4.75 -8.13 -1.85
N ASP A 37 -5.34 -9.05 -2.62
CA ASP A 37 -5.86 -10.32 -2.13
C ASP A 37 -4.78 -11.27 -1.55
N SER A 38 -3.52 -11.08 -1.96
CA SER A 38 -2.38 -11.88 -1.47
C SER A 38 -1.71 -11.29 -0.23
N HIS A 39 -2.08 -10.07 0.16
CA HIS A 39 -1.57 -9.35 1.33
C HIS A 39 -2.49 -9.48 2.56
N LEU A 40 -3.62 -10.19 2.46
CA LEU A 40 -4.56 -10.35 3.57
C LEU A 40 -4.00 -11.30 4.65
N GLU A 41 -3.09 -10.78 5.49
CA GLU A 41 -3.11 -11.10 6.91
C GLU A 41 -4.18 -10.22 7.58
N GLU A 42 -4.95 -10.78 8.52
CA GLU A 42 -6.04 -10.08 9.23
C GLU A 42 -5.54 -8.77 9.86
N GLY A 43 -5.80 -7.62 9.22
CA GLY A 43 -5.52 -6.30 9.79
C GLY A 43 -4.86 -5.26 8.87
N GLN A 44 -4.32 -5.65 7.71
CA GLN A 44 -3.64 -4.74 6.77
C GLN A 44 -4.47 -4.56 5.48
N GLU A 45 -5.64 -3.97 5.61
CA GLU A 45 -6.46 -3.62 4.44
C GLU A 45 -5.93 -2.33 3.78
N THR A 46 -5.64 -2.39 2.49
CA THR A 46 -5.35 -1.19 1.68
C THR A 46 -6.58 -0.27 1.71
N LYS A 47 -6.49 0.86 2.43
CA LYS A 47 -7.62 1.76 2.65
C LYS A 47 -7.55 2.95 1.70
N PHE A 48 -8.55 3.07 0.84
CA PHE A 48 -8.76 4.24 0.01
C PHE A 48 -9.97 5.03 0.51
N GLU A 49 -9.77 6.31 0.78
CA GLU A 49 -10.83 7.24 1.16
C GLU A 49 -11.25 8.04 -0.08
N ILE A 50 -12.46 7.76 -0.58
CA ILE A 50 -13.04 8.52 -1.69
C ILE A 50 -13.63 9.80 -1.10
N PRO A 51 -13.23 10.99 -1.56
CA PRO A 51 -13.83 12.24 -1.09
C PRO A 51 -15.30 12.29 -1.52
N THR A 52 -16.21 12.20 -0.55
CA THR A 52 -17.65 12.36 -0.77
C THR A 52 -17.96 13.84 -1.05
N THR A 53 -18.68 14.11 -2.14
CA THR A 53 -19.14 15.47 -2.51
C THR A 53 -20.32 15.91 -1.68
#